data_AF-A0A1B9DSP2-F1
#
_entry.id   AF-A0A1B9DSP2-F1
#
_cell.length_a   1.000
_cell.length_b   1.000
_cell.length_c   1.000
_cell.angle_alpha   90.00
_cell.angle_beta   90.00
_cell.angle_gamma   90.00
#
_symmetry.space_group_name_H-M   'P 1'
#
loop_
_entity.id
_entity.type
_entity.pdbx_description
1 polymer ?
#
loop_
_entity_poly.entity_id
_entity_poly.type
_entity_poly.pdbx_seq_one_letter_code
_entity_poly.pdbx_strand_id
1 'polypeptide(L)' 'MKKQTKRHVLVLLGILSLSLHSCTVVKEYQKGKLNDSEMVLSNRKIEKTELSFQSYREGSSGANAGKSGGGCGCN' A
#
# COMPACT_ATOMS: atom_id res chain seq x y z
N MET A 1 3.00 -37.36 -10.73
CA MET A 1 2.72 -35.91 -10.86
C MET A 1 2.45 -35.20 -9.53
N LYS A 2 1.63 -35.74 -8.60
CA LYS A 2 1.32 -35.12 -7.29
C LYS A 2 2.52 -34.77 -6.39
N LYS A 3 3.65 -35.49 -6.50
CA LYS A 3 4.85 -35.29 -5.66
C LYS A 3 5.63 -34.00 -6.04
N GLN A 4 5.63 -33.63 -7.32
CA GLN A 4 6.20 -32.37 -7.81
C GLN A 4 5.36 -31.17 -7.35
N THR A 5 4.03 -31.26 -7.47
CA THR A 5 3.10 -30.19 -7.05
C THR A 5 3.19 -29.91 -5.55
N LYS A 6 3.32 -30.94 -4.69
CA LYS A 6 3.50 -30.75 -3.24
C LYS A 6 4.82 -30.05 -2.87
N ARG A 7 5.91 -30.28 -3.61
CA ARG A 7 7.20 -29.57 -3.43
C ARG A 7 7.09 -28.10 -3.81
N HIS A 8 6.43 -27.78 -4.92
CA HIS A 8 6.23 -26.39 -5.33
C HIS A 8 5.32 -25.61 -4.36
N VAL A 9 4.27 -26.24 -3.82
CA VAL A 9 3.42 -25.63 -2.79
C VAL A 9 4.20 -25.33 -1.51
N LEU A 10 5.08 -26.24 -1.07
CA LEU A 10 5.95 -26.02 0.10
C LEU A 10 6.92 -24.85 -0.10
N VAL A 11 7.50 -24.72 -1.30
CA VAL A 11 8.41 -23.61 -1.63
C VAL A 11 7.65 -22.28 -1.68
N LEU A 12 6.47 -22.24 -2.29
CA LEU A 12 5.63 -21.04 -2.32
C LEU A 12 5.18 -20.59 -0.92
N LEU A 13 4.82 -21.54 -0.05
CA LEU A 13 4.45 -21.24 1.33
C LEU A 13 5.63 -20.67 2.14
N GLY A 14 6.84 -21.17 1.88
CA GLY A 14 8.07 -20.63 2.48
C GLY A 14 8.38 -19.21 2.02
N ILE A 15 8.22 -18.89 0.73
CA ILE A 15 8.45 -17.54 0.22
C ILE A 15 7.45 -16.54 0.81
N LEU A 16 6.17 -16.94 0.95
CA LEU A 16 5.13 -16.10 1.53
C LEU A 16 5.42 -15.76 3.00
N SER A 17 5.93 -16.70 3.80
CA SER A 17 6.22 -16.43 5.21
C SER A 17 7.34 -15.41 5.42
N LEU A 18 8.35 -15.36 4.53
CA LEU A 18 9.42 -14.35 4.62
C LEU A 18 8.89 -12.92 4.42
N SER A 19 7.87 -12.71 3.60
CA SER A 19 7.32 -11.37 3.32
C SER A 19 6.62 -10.69 4.52
N LEU A 20 6.23 -11.47 5.54
CA LEU A 20 5.52 -10.96 6.73
C LEU A 20 6.46 -10.42 7.83
N HIS A 21 7.78 -10.59 7.70
CA HIS A 21 8.75 -10.23 8.75
C HIS A 21 9.10 -8.74 8.81
N SER A 22 8.59 -7.90 7.88
CA SER A 22 8.95 -6.49 7.80
C SER A 22 8.16 -5.56 8.74
N CYS A 23 7.13 -6.07 9.44
CA CYS A 23 6.34 -5.24 10.36
C CYS A 23 7.08 -5.03 11.68
N THR A 24 7.31 -3.78 12.06
CA THR A 24 7.94 -3.40 13.34
C THR A 24 7.03 -2.50 14.16
N VAL A 25 7.07 -2.65 15.48
CA VAL A 25 6.29 -1.80 16.39
C VAL A 25 6.95 -0.42 16.54
N VAL A 26 6.18 0.63 16.24
CA VAL A 26 6.63 2.02 16.35
C VAL A 26 6.43 2.53 17.77
N LYS A 27 7.45 3.18 18.34
CA LYS A 27 7.38 3.74 19.70
C LYS A 27 6.35 4.88 19.74
N GLU A 28 5.61 5.01 20.85
CA GLU A 28 4.49 5.97 20.97
C GLU A 28 4.85 7.40 20.55
N TYR A 29 6.02 7.90 20.94
CA TYR A 29 6.45 9.26 20.60
C TYR A 29 6.79 9.45 19.11
N GLN A 30 7.07 8.37 18.37
CA GLN A 30 7.30 8.43 16.91
C GLN A 30 5.99 8.43 16.13
N LYS A 31 4.86 8.04 16.75
CA LYS A 31 3.54 8.05 16.11
C LYS A 31 3.04 9.45 15.76
N GLY A 32 3.57 10.50 16.38
CA GLY A 32 3.31 11.88 15.98
C GLY A 32 3.74 12.19 14.54
N LYS A 33 4.78 11.51 14.02
CA LYS A 33 5.24 11.67 12.64
C LYS A 33 4.42 10.87 11.62
N LEU A 34 3.80 9.77 12.07
CA LEU A 34 2.90 8.95 11.25
C LEU A 34 1.52 9.62 11.12
N ASN A 35 1.04 10.22 12.21
CA ASN A 35 -0.21 10.99 12.21
C ASN A 35 -0.03 12.43 11.74
N ASP A 36 1.00 12.72 10.95
CA ASP A 36 1.18 14.03 10.34
C ASP A 36 0.06 14.30 9.32
N SER A 37 -0.44 15.53 9.30
CA SER A 37 -1.42 16.02 8.34
C SER A 37 -0.99 15.88 6.87
N GLU A 38 0.32 15.85 6.60
CA GLU A 38 0.89 15.59 5.27
C GLU A 38 0.90 14.08 4.91
N MET A 39 0.87 13.19 5.90
CA MET A 39 0.88 11.72 5.71
C MET A 39 -0.52 11.13 5.56
N VAL A 40 -1.57 11.96 5.64
CA VAL A 40 -2.94 11.53 5.42
C VAL A 40 -3.13 11.13 3.96
N LEU A 41 -3.39 9.86 3.71
CA LEU A 41 -3.57 9.30 2.35
C LEU A 41 -4.77 9.85 1.56
N SER A 42 -5.57 10.74 2.15
CA SER A 42 -6.71 11.37 1.50
C SER A 42 -6.30 12.71 0.89
N ASN A 43 -6.72 12.95 -0.35
CA ASN A 43 -6.44 14.21 -1.00
C ASN A 43 -7.08 15.42 -0.32
N ARG A 44 -6.31 16.50 -0.27
CA ARG A 44 -6.82 17.83 0.07
C ARG A 44 -7.85 18.24 -0.98
N LYS A 45 -8.77 19.13 -0.60
CA LYS A 45 -9.84 19.59 -1.50
C LYS A 45 -9.31 20.14 -2.83
N ILE A 46 -8.16 20.80 -2.79
CA ILE A 46 -7.53 21.46 -3.95
C ILE A 46 -6.85 20.44 -4.88
N GLU A 47 -6.29 19.36 -4.33
CA GLU A 47 -5.57 18.34 -5.10
C GLU A 47 -6.51 17.43 -5.90
N LYS A 48 -7.80 17.36 -5.53
CA LYS A 48 -8.79 16.54 -6.24
C LYS A 48 -8.95 16.97 -7.70
N THR A 49 -8.89 18.27 -7.98
CA THR A 49 -9.01 18.79 -9.35
C THR A 49 -7.75 18.56 -10.18
N GLU A 50 -6.57 18.74 -9.58
CA GLU A 50 -5.28 18.43 -10.22
C GLU A 50 -5.17 16.95 -10.58
N LEU A 51 -5.50 16.06 -9.64
CA LEU A 51 -5.51 14.63 -9.89
C LEU A 51 -6.55 14.20 -10.91
N SER A 52 -7.73 14.84 -10.92
CA SER A 52 -8.73 14.54 -11.95
C SER A 52 -8.20 14.90 -13.34
N PHE A 53 -7.46 15.99 -13.46
CA PHE A 53 -6.79 16.36 -14.71
C PHE A 53 -5.70 15.35 -15.10
N GLN A 54 -4.79 15.00 -14.18
CA GLN A 54 -3.72 14.03 -14.44
C GLN A 54 -4.27 12.63 -14.75
N SER A 55 -5.27 12.16 -14.01
CA SER A 55 -5.95 10.88 -14.29
C SER A 55 -6.62 10.89 -15.67
N TYR A 56 -7.25 12.00 -16.06
CA TYR A 56 -7.90 12.10 -17.37
C TYR A 56 -6.90 12.17 -18.52
N ARG A 57 -5.79 12.88 -18.34
CA ARG A 57 -4.82 13.20 -19.40
C ARG A 57 -3.70 12.18 -19.53
N GLU A 58 -3.29 11.58 -18.41
CA GLU A 58 -2.13 10.67 -18.29
C GLU A 58 -2.53 9.27 -17.78
N GLY A 59 -3.80 9.05 -17.42
CA GLY A 59 -4.24 7.76 -16.88
C GLY A 59 -3.63 7.45 -15.50
N SER A 60 -3.12 8.45 -14.79
CA SER A 60 -2.46 8.25 -13.51
C SER A 60 -3.47 7.82 -12.43
N SER A 61 -3.23 6.68 -11.79
CA SER A 61 -3.96 6.24 -10.59
C SER A 61 -3.00 6.18 -9.41
N GLY A 62 -3.06 7.21 -8.54
CA GLY A 62 -2.24 7.31 -7.33
C GLY A 62 -2.77 6.45 -6.17
N ALA A 63 -1.90 6.13 -5.21
CA ALA A 63 -2.25 5.41 -3.98
C ALA A 63 -2.95 6.33 -2.96
N ASN A 64 -4.08 6.90 -3.36
CA ASN A 64 -4.84 7.84 -2.55
C ASN A 64 -6.01 7.05 -1.95
N ALA A 65 -6.33 7.20 -0.67
CA ALA A 65 -7.40 6.45 0.02
C ALA A 65 -8.84 6.76 -0.45
N GLY A 66 -9.01 7.26 -1.69
CA GLY A 66 -10.29 7.52 -2.33
C GLY A 66 -10.66 6.46 -3.38
N LYS A 67 -11.89 6.54 -3.91
CA LYS A 67 -12.40 5.56 -4.90
C LYS A 67 -11.58 5.47 -6.20
N SER A 68 -10.85 6.53 -6.53
CA SER A 68 -10.04 6.60 -7.76
C SER A 68 -8.58 6.14 -7.57
N GLY A 69 -8.16 5.82 -6.32
CA GLY A 69 -6.81 5.42 -5.99
C GLY A 69 -6.76 4.03 -5.34
N GLY A 70 -5.94 3.14 -5.90
CA GLY A 70 -5.90 1.71 -5.54
C GLY A 70 -4.75 1.31 -4.62
N GLY A 71 -4.35 2.19 -3.70
CA GLY A 71 -3.24 1.93 -2.79
C GLY A 71 -3.63 1.03 -1.61
N CYS A 72 -2.78 0.07 -1.26
CA CYS A 72 -2.83 -0.56 0.06
C CYS A 72 -2.31 0.48 1.06
N GLY A 73 -3.22 1.28 1.63
CA GLY A 73 -2.88 2.37 2.53
C GLY A 73 -2.23 1.85 3.81
N CYS A 74 -0.91 1.77 3.82
CA CYS A 74 -0.13 1.54 5.02
C CYS A 74 0.15 2.91 5.65
N ASN A 75 -0.42 3.16 6.83
CA ASN A 75 0.04 4.19 7.75
C ASN A 75 0.98 3.51 8.75
#